data_AF-A0A258ZFD6-F1
#
_entry.id   AF-A0A258ZFD6-F1
#
_cell.length_a   1.000
_cell.length_b   1.000
_cell.length_c   1.000
_cell.angle_alpha   90.00
_cell.angle_beta   90.00
_cell.angle_gamma   90.00
#
_symmetry.space_group_name_H-M   'P 1'
#
loop_
_entity.id
_entity.type
_entity.pdbx_description
1 polymer ?
#
loop_
_entity_poly.entity_id
_entity_poly.type
_entity_poly.pdbx_seq_one_letter_code
_entity_poly.pdbx_strand_id
1 'polypeptide(L)'
;MISRRDFLTAGVATAALLAAHGPAALAQAVRGQKLTQDDLLRFGAPGTVTLLHMTDLHAQLMPIYFREPSVNLGVGEAKGLPPHLTEAAFLKYFNIPAGSADAYAMTSEDFAALAKTYGRMGGMDRMATLIKAIRGARGDDKVLLLDGGDALQGSWTSLQTKGEDMVKVLSALKLDVLVGHFEFTYGTDRVLEIKEKAPFAFLAQNIRSVEWQEPVFEARKMFEKGGAKIAVIGQAFPRTPISNPRWMIPDW
;
A
#
# COMPACT_ATOMS: atom_id res chain seq x y z
N MET A 1 23.99 -32.40 -31.52
CA MET A 1 24.63 -32.57 -30.20
C MET A 1 25.61 -31.43 -30.02
N ILE A 2 25.45 -30.64 -28.96
CA ILE A 2 26.41 -29.57 -28.62
C ILE A 2 27.68 -30.25 -28.10
N SER A 3 28.84 -29.97 -28.70
CA SER A 3 30.09 -30.56 -28.23
C SER A 3 30.53 -29.90 -26.92
N ARG A 4 31.35 -30.59 -26.12
CA ARG A 4 31.97 -29.99 -24.92
C ARG A 4 32.71 -28.69 -25.24
N ARG A 5 33.28 -28.59 -26.44
CA ARG A 5 34.00 -27.41 -26.90
C ARG A 5 33.04 -26.24 -27.19
N ASP A 6 31.90 -26.51 -27.79
CA ASP A 6 30.86 -25.50 -28.04
C ASP A 6 30.27 -24.96 -26.74
N PHE A 7 30.03 -25.85 -25.76
CA PHE A 7 29.55 -25.46 -24.44
C PHE A 7 30.55 -24.57 -23.69
N LEU A 8 31.84 -24.94 -23.69
CA LEU A 8 32.89 -24.13 -23.08
C LEU A 8 33.09 -22.78 -23.79
N THR A 9 33.00 -22.77 -25.12
CA THR A 9 33.14 -21.54 -25.91
C THR A 9 31.97 -20.59 -25.66
N ALA A 10 30.74 -21.12 -25.60
CA ALA A 10 29.56 -20.34 -25.21
C ALA A 10 29.66 -19.82 -23.77
N GLY A 11 30.13 -20.65 -22.83
CA GLY A 11 30.33 -20.24 -21.44
C GLY A 11 31.35 -19.11 -21.29
N VAL A 12 32.49 -19.19 -21.98
CA VAL A 12 33.54 -18.15 -21.97
C VAL A 12 33.04 -16.87 -22.65
N ALA A 13 32.34 -16.97 -23.79
CA ALA A 13 31.78 -15.81 -24.47
C ALA A 13 30.73 -15.09 -23.60
N THR A 14 29.89 -15.85 -22.90
CA THR A 14 28.88 -15.31 -21.98
C THR A 14 29.53 -14.66 -20.77
N ALA A 15 30.56 -15.27 -20.19
CA ALA A 15 31.33 -14.71 -19.08
C ALA A 15 32.08 -13.42 -19.49
N ALA A 16 32.65 -13.38 -20.69
CA ALA A 16 33.32 -12.19 -21.23
C ALA A 16 32.32 -11.05 -21.47
N LEU A 17 31.13 -11.35 -22.00
CA LEU A 17 30.05 -10.38 -22.15
C LEU A 17 29.58 -9.84 -20.79
N LEU A 18 29.42 -10.71 -19.79
CA LEU A 18 29.04 -10.29 -18.42
C LEU A 18 30.14 -9.46 -17.74
N ALA A 19 31.41 -9.81 -17.96
CA ALA A 19 32.55 -9.06 -17.41
C ALA A 19 32.74 -7.69 -18.10
N ALA A 20 32.51 -7.60 -19.41
CA ALA A 20 32.68 -6.37 -20.20
C ALA A 20 31.61 -5.30 -19.90
N HIS A 21 30.42 -5.72 -19.48
CA HIS A 21 29.30 -4.80 -19.21
C HIS A 21 29.07 -4.57 -17.70
N GLY A 22 29.97 -5.09 -16.85
CA GLY A 22 29.96 -4.89 -15.40
C GLY A 22 28.76 -5.54 -14.68
N PRO A 23 28.67 -5.37 -13.34
CA PRO A 23 27.58 -5.93 -12.53
C PRO A 23 26.18 -5.46 -12.97
N ALA A 24 26.08 -4.36 -13.70
CA ALA A 24 24.83 -3.84 -14.27
C ALA A 24 24.23 -4.77 -15.34
N ALA A 25 25.04 -5.47 -16.14
CA ALA A 25 24.55 -6.41 -17.16
C ALA A 25 24.12 -7.76 -16.58
N LEU A 26 24.81 -8.23 -15.54
CA LEU A 26 24.36 -9.39 -14.76
C LEU A 26 23.05 -9.07 -14.04
N ALA A 27 22.94 -7.86 -13.47
CA ALA A 27 21.68 -7.37 -12.91
C ALA A 27 20.59 -7.29 -14.00
N GLN A 28 20.89 -6.83 -15.22
CA GLN A 28 19.95 -6.85 -16.35
C GLN A 28 19.50 -8.26 -16.77
N ALA A 29 20.39 -9.25 -16.76
CA ALA A 29 20.03 -10.63 -17.06
C ALA A 29 19.12 -11.24 -15.97
N VAL A 30 19.29 -10.85 -14.71
CA VAL A 30 18.41 -11.23 -13.59
C VAL A 30 17.09 -10.42 -13.60
N ARG A 31 17.11 -9.16 -14.08
CA ARG A 31 15.92 -8.29 -14.30
C ARG A 31 14.92 -8.86 -15.32
N GLY A 32 15.27 -9.90 -16.07
CA GLY A 32 14.39 -10.55 -17.03
C GLY A 32 13.34 -11.51 -16.43
N GLN A 33 13.44 -11.85 -15.14
CA GLN A 33 12.41 -12.67 -14.49
C GLN A 33 11.18 -11.80 -14.17
N LYS A 34 10.05 -12.13 -14.82
CA LYS A 34 8.75 -11.58 -14.45
C LYS A 34 8.49 -11.89 -12.98
N LEU A 35 8.22 -10.84 -12.19
CA LEU A 35 7.76 -10.97 -10.82
C LEU A 35 6.48 -11.81 -10.81
N THR A 36 6.50 -12.93 -10.09
CA THR A 36 5.35 -13.82 -9.94
C THR A 36 4.61 -13.53 -8.64
N GLN A 37 3.38 -14.04 -8.53
CA GLN A 37 2.64 -13.99 -7.26
C GLN A 37 3.41 -14.71 -6.14
N ASP A 38 4.07 -15.83 -6.44
CA ASP A 38 4.84 -16.58 -5.45
C ASP A 38 6.05 -15.79 -4.95
N ASP A 39 6.65 -14.93 -5.79
CA ASP A 39 7.71 -14.01 -5.35
C ASP A 39 7.15 -12.99 -4.34
N LEU A 40 5.97 -12.42 -4.60
CA LEU A 40 5.31 -11.45 -3.70
C LEU A 40 4.83 -12.08 -2.39
N LEU A 41 4.51 -13.37 -2.40
CA LEU A 41 4.05 -14.12 -1.23
C LEU A 41 5.18 -14.88 -0.52
N ARG A 42 6.44 -14.67 -0.94
CA ARG A 42 7.62 -15.32 -0.34
C ARG A 42 8.04 -14.62 0.95
N PHE A 43 7.18 -14.69 1.96
CA PHE A 43 7.51 -14.24 3.31
C PHE A 43 7.25 -15.35 4.32
N GLY A 44 8.09 -15.39 5.36
CA GLY A 44 7.81 -16.23 6.52
C GLY A 44 6.52 -15.75 7.18
N ALA A 45 5.70 -16.68 7.67
CA ALA A 45 4.44 -16.36 8.31
C ALA A 45 4.49 -16.69 9.82
N PRO A 46 5.39 -16.05 10.60
CA PRO A 46 5.51 -16.32 12.02
C PRO A 46 4.25 -15.87 12.77
N GLY A 47 3.96 -16.53 13.90
CA GLY A 47 2.85 -16.17 14.76
C GLY A 47 1.47 -16.62 14.27
N THR A 48 0.46 -16.34 15.09
CA THR A 48 -0.91 -16.83 14.91
C THR A 48 -1.85 -15.85 14.21
N VAL A 49 -1.43 -14.60 14.02
CA VAL A 49 -2.22 -13.51 13.43
C VAL A 49 -1.46 -12.89 12.27
N THR A 50 -2.19 -12.40 11.27
CA THR A 50 -1.69 -11.62 10.14
C THR A 50 -2.46 -10.31 10.06
N LEU A 51 -1.75 -9.19 10.10
CA LEU A 51 -2.33 -7.88 9.82
C LEU A 51 -1.98 -7.53 8.38
N LEU A 52 -3.00 -7.42 7.55
CA LEU A 52 -2.89 -6.85 6.21
C LEU A 52 -3.32 -5.39 6.30
N HIS A 53 -2.46 -4.52 5.77
CA HIS A 53 -2.67 -3.08 5.82
C HIS A 53 -2.56 -2.49 4.42
N MET A 54 -3.50 -1.62 4.09
CA MET A 54 -3.49 -0.72 2.94
C MET A 54 -3.81 0.69 3.42
N THR A 55 -3.41 1.71 2.67
CA THR A 55 -3.68 3.12 3.01
C THR A 55 -3.50 3.96 1.76
N ASP A 56 -4.12 5.14 1.72
CA ASP A 56 -3.91 6.15 0.69
C ASP A 56 -4.14 5.61 -0.74
N LEU A 57 -5.13 4.73 -0.87
CA LEU A 57 -5.49 4.13 -2.16
C LEU A 57 -5.97 5.19 -3.17
N HIS A 58 -6.51 6.30 -2.66
CA HIS A 58 -7.08 7.40 -3.42
C HIS A 58 -7.99 6.95 -4.57
N ALA A 59 -8.85 5.98 -4.28
CA ALA A 59 -9.78 5.36 -5.21
C ALA A 59 -9.16 4.85 -6.53
N GLN A 60 -7.88 4.46 -6.51
CA GLN A 60 -7.18 3.89 -7.67
C GLN A 60 -7.57 2.43 -7.89
N LEU A 61 -8.63 2.20 -8.67
CA LEU A 61 -9.11 0.86 -9.02
C LEU A 61 -8.17 0.11 -9.96
N MET A 62 -7.53 0.84 -10.88
CA MET A 62 -6.72 0.27 -11.95
C MET A 62 -5.23 0.40 -11.64
N PRO A 63 -4.37 -0.51 -12.15
CA PRO A 63 -2.94 -0.36 -12.00
C PRO A 63 -2.41 0.94 -12.65
N ILE A 64 -1.52 1.64 -11.97
CA ILE A 64 -0.90 2.90 -12.40
C ILE A 64 0.64 2.84 -12.34
N TYR A 65 1.30 3.82 -12.97
CA TYR A 65 2.69 4.12 -12.67
C TYR A 65 2.71 5.16 -11.56
N PHE A 66 3.20 4.77 -10.38
CA PHE A 66 3.31 5.66 -9.23
C PHE A 66 4.79 5.75 -8.83
N ARG A 67 5.34 6.96 -8.90
CA ARG A 67 6.76 7.21 -8.65
C ARG A 67 6.91 8.00 -7.36
N GLU A 68 7.74 7.49 -6.45
CA GLU A 68 8.08 8.19 -5.22
C GLU A 68 8.78 9.53 -5.48
N PRO A 69 8.72 10.50 -4.55
CA PRO A 69 9.40 11.78 -4.70
C PRO A 69 10.92 11.60 -4.79
N SER A 70 11.58 12.34 -5.69
CA SER A 70 13.06 12.39 -5.74
C SER A 70 13.63 13.24 -4.60
N VAL A 71 12.82 14.13 -4.03
CA VAL A 71 13.24 15.05 -2.97
C VAL A 71 12.21 15.03 -1.84
N ASN A 72 12.68 14.75 -0.64
CA ASN A 72 11.94 14.93 0.61
C ASN A 72 12.91 15.49 1.65
N LEU A 73 12.66 16.72 2.13
CA LEU A 73 13.62 17.45 2.95
C LEU A 73 13.30 17.31 4.44
N GLY A 74 14.16 16.61 5.16
CA GLY A 74 14.16 16.57 6.62
C GLY A 74 14.93 17.76 7.20
N VAL A 75 14.35 18.44 8.19
CA VAL A 75 14.95 19.62 8.83
C VAL A 75 15.21 19.33 10.31
N GLY A 76 16.28 19.89 10.87
CA GLY A 76 16.64 19.70 12.27
C GLY A 76 16.88 18.23 12.59
N GLU A 77 16.23 17.74 13.64
CA GLU A 77 16.34 16.35 14.11
C GLU A 77 15.84 15.31 13.09
N ALA A 78 14.99 15.72 12.13
CA ALA A 78 14.48 14.84 11.10
C ALA A 78 15.43 14.66 9.90
N LYS A 79 16.56 15.39 9.87
CA LYS A 79 17.51 15.35 8.75
C LYS A 79 18.17 13.97 8.63
N GLY A 80 18.03 13.34 7.46
CA GLY A 80 18.63 12.04 7.18
C GLY A 80 17.93 10.87 7.86
N LEU A 81 16.69 11.04 8.31
CA LEU A 81 15.84 10.00 8.87
C LEU A 81 14.64 9.72 7.94
N PRO A 82 14.14 8.47 7.85
CA PRO A 82 12.83 8.22 7.27
C PRO A 82 11.74 9.10 7.92
N PRO A 83 10.76 9.62 7.15
CA PRO A 83 10.52 9.38 5.73
C PRO A 83 11.30 10.32 4.78
N HIS A 84 12.24 11.13 5.28
CA HIS A 84 12.99 12.12 4.50
C HIS A 84 14.25 11.58 3.79
N LEU A 85 14.32 10.28 3.61
CA LEU A 85 15.35 9.63 2.79
C LEU A 85 14.76 9.35 1.41
N THR A 86 15.47 9.72 0.35
CA THR A 86 15.08 9.41 -1.03
C THR A 86 16.18 8.62 -1.75
N GLU A 87 15.81 7.94 -2.84
CA GLU A 87 16.74 7.36 -3.81
C GLU A 87 17.83 6.46 -3.15
N ALA A 88 19.08 6.60 -3.57
CA ALA A 88 20.20 5.81 -3.05
C ALA A 88 20.34 5.85 -1.52
N ALA A 89 19.98 6.96 -0.87
CA ALA A 89 20.03 7.06 0.59
C ALA A 89 18.95 6.18 1.25
N PHE A 90 17.74 6.15 0.68
CA PHE A 90 16.67 5.25 1.13
C PHE A 90 17.05 3.79 0.92
N LEU A 91 17.53 3.44 -0.28
CA LEU A 91 17.96 2.08 -0.62
C LEU A 91 19.05 1.57 0.34
N LYS A 92 20.06 2.41 0.62
CA LYS A 92 21.14 2.08 1.55
C LYS A 92 20.62 1.88 2.97
N TYR A 93 19.74 2.75 3.46
CA TYR A 93 19.24 2.70 4.83
C TYR A 93 18.43 1.42 5.10
N PHE A 94 17.58 1.01 4.15
CA PHE A 94 16.75 -0.18 4.27
C PHE A 94 17.38 -1.44 3.67
N ASN A 95 18.63 -1.39 3.21
CA ASN A 95 19.34 -2.49 2.57
C ASN A 95 18.56 -3.08 1.37
N ILE A 96 17.97 -2.22 0.54
CA ILE A 96 17.21 -2.60 -0.65
C ILE A 96 18.16 -2.62 -1.86
N PRO A 97 18.28 -3.75 -2.59
CA PRO A 97 19.12 -3.82 -3.78
C PRO A 97 18.62 -2.87 -4.88
N ALA A 98 19.53 -2.10 -5.48
CA ALA A 98 19.20 -1.23 -6.59
C ALA A 98 18.64 -2.02 -7.79
N GLY A 99 17.58 -1.48 -8.40
CA GLY A 99 16.90 -2.11 -9.53
C GLY A 99 16.07 -3.36 -9.21
N SER A 100 15.84 -3.67 -7.93
CA SER A 100 14.87 -4.67 -7.48
C SER A 100 13.42 -4.18 -7.60
N ALA A 101 12.45 -5.07 -7.38
CA ALA A 101 11.03 -4.70 -7.33
C ALA A 101 10.74 -3.73 -6.17
N ASP A 102 11.40 -3.90 -5.02
CA ASP A 102 11.26 -2.98 -3.88
C ASP A 102 11.88 -1.62 -4.16
N ALA A 103 13.01 -1.56 -4.87
CA ALA A 103 13.58 -0.29 -5.31
C ALA A 103 12.63 0.47 -6.26
N TYR A 104 11.95 -0.26 -7.16
CA TYR A 104 10.93 0.29 -8.05
C TYR A 104 9.69 0.79 -7.30
N ALA A 105 9.25 0.07 -6.27
CA ALA A 105 8.06 0.41 -5.50
C ALA A 105 8.28 1.54 -4.49
N MET A 106 9.49 1.66 -3.93
CA MET A 106 9.77 2.50 -2.76
C MET A 106 10.68 3.70 -3.04
N THR A 107 11.16 3.87 -4.28
CA THR A 107 12.05 4.99 -4.62
C THR A 107 11.83 5.56 -6.02
N SER A 108 12.41 6.75 -6.20
CA SER A 108 12.48 7.49 -7.45
C SER A 108 13.58 6.98 -8.40
N GLU A 109 14.54 6.22 -7.87
CA GLU A 109 15.78 5.77 -8.54
C GLU A 109 15.48 4.84 -9.72
N ASP A 110 16.03 5.13 -10.90
CA ASP A 110 15.86 4.34 -12.12
C ASP A 110 14.40 4.06 -12.54
N PHE A 111 13.42 4.80 -12.02
CA PHE A 111 12.00 4.50 -12.17
C PHE A 111 11.56 4.26 -13.62
N ALA A 112 11.99 5.10 -14.57
CA ALA A 112 11.60 4.97 -15.98
C ALA A 112 12.12 3.69 -16.63
N ALA A 113 13.29 3.19 -16.21
CA ALA A 113 13.84 1.92 -16.68
C ALA A 113 13.11 0.75 -16.03
N LEU A 114 12.91 0.81 -14.71
CA LEU A 114 12.26 -0.26 -13.94
C LEU A 114 10.77 -0.38 -14.25
N ALA A 115 10.09 0.71 -14.59
CA ALA A 115 8.70 0.72 -15.06
C ALA A 115 8.50 -0.08 -16.35
N LYS A 116 9.52 -0.17 -17.22
CA LYS A 116 9.49 -1.02 -18.43
C LYS A 116 9.62 -2.50 -18.10
N THR A 117 10.29 -2.82 -16.99
CA THR A 117 10.51 -4.19 -16.51
C THR A 117 9.32 -4.69 -15.69
N TYR A 118 8.91 -3.93 -14.68
CA TYR A 118 7.90 -4.34 -13.69
C TYR A 118 6.48 -3.88 -14.03
N GLY A 119 6.32 -2.89 -14.93
CA GLY A 119 5.01 -2.41 -15.35
C GLY A 119 4.27 -1.63 -14.28
N ARG A 120 2.96 -1.45 -14.46
CA ARG A 120 2.10 -0.70 -13.54
C ARG A 120 1.91 -1.44 -12.21
N MET A 121 1.83 -0.69 -11.12
CA MET A 121 1.62 -1.16 -9.74
C MET A 121 0.18 -0.90 -9.27
N GLY A 122 -0.18 -1.49 -8.14
CA GLY A 122 -1.53 -1.36 -7.56
C GLY A 122 -2.59 -2.07 -8.41
N GLY A 123 -3.82 -1.55 -8.33
CA GLY A 123 -5.00 -2.17 -8.93
C GLY A 123 -5.72 -3.12 -7.98
N MET A 124 -7.03 -2.93 -7.82
CA MET A 124 -7.81 -3.62 -6.79
C MET A 124 -8.05 -5.10 -7.10
N ASP A 125 -8.00 -5.48 -8.37
CA ASP A 125 -8.01 -6.88 -8.82
C ASP A 125 -6.76 -7.65 -8.36
N ARG A 126 -5.59 -6.99 -8.43
CA ARG A 126 -4.31 -7.57 -7.99
C ARG A 126 -4.25 -7.64 -6.47
N MET A 127 -4.68 -6.57 -5.79
CA MET A 127 -4.80 -6.57 -4.32
C MET A 127 -5.74 -7.68 -3.85
N ALA A 128 -6.90 -7.85 -4.50
CA ALA A 128 -7.83 -8.95 -4.19
C ALA A 128 -7.19 -10.33 -4.35
N THR A 129 -6.40 -10.54 -5.40
CA THR A 129 -5.65 -11.79 -5.62
C THR A 129 -4.69 -12.08 -4.46
N LEU A 130 -3.88 -11.10 -4.06
CA LEU A 130 -2.92 -11.26 -2.96
C LEU A 130 -3.62 -11.49 -1.62
N ILE A 131 -4.64 -10.68 -1.29
CA ILE A 131 -5.41 -10.82 -0.06
C ILE A 131 -6.07 -12.20 0.02
N LYS A 132 -6.67 -12.68 -1.07
CA LYS A 132 -7.28 -14.01 -1.15
C LYS A 132 -6.25 -15.11 -0.94
N ALA A 133 -5.08 -15.01 -1.55
CA ALA A 133 -4.02 -16.00 -1.40
C ALA A 133 -3.50 -16.04 0.04
N ILE A 134 -3.28 -14.88 0.66
CA ILE A 134 -2.82 -14.80 2.05
C ILE A 134 -3.87 -15.38 2.99
N ARG A 135 -5.15 -15.04 2.81
CA ARG A 135 -6.26 -15.64 3.57
C ARG A 135 -6.36 -17.14 3.37
N GLY A 136 -6.19 -17.64 2.14
CA GLY A 136 -6.17 -19.08 1.85
C GLY A 136 -5.02 -19.81 2.55
N ALA A 137 -3.84 -19.19 2.64
CA ALA A 137 -2.68 -19.76 3.31
C ALA A 137 -2.74 -19.67 4.84
N ARG A 138 -3.32 -18.60 5.39
CA ARG A 138 -3.33 -18.31 6.84
C ARG A 138 -4.59 -18.77 7.55
N GLY A 139 -5.74 -18.71 6.87
CA GLY A 139 -7.09 -18.85 7.43
C GLY A 139 -7.76 -17.49 7.65
N ASP A 140 -9.04 -17.35 7.24
CA ASP A 140 -9.84 -16.13 7.40
C ASP A 140 -9.95 -15.69 8.88
N ASP A 141 -9.92 -16.64 9.81
CA ASP A 141 -9.96 -16.44 11.27
C ASP A 141 -8.63 -15.94 11.85
N LYS A 142 -7.59 -15.80 11.03
CA LYS A 142 -6.24 -15.35 11.45
C LYS A 142 -5.77 -14.09 10.75
N VAL A 143 -6.58 -13.54 9.83
CA VAL A 143 -6.25 -12.35 9.06
C VAL A 143 -7.19 -11.21 9.47
N LEU A 144 -6.61 -10.03 9.71
CA LEU A 144 -7.31 -8.74 9.73
C LEU A 144 -6.85 -7.91 8.54
N LEU A 145 -7.80 -7.32 7.82
CA LEU A 145 -7.55 -6.36 6.75
C LEU A 145 -7.94 -4.96 7.23
N LEU A 146 -6.96 -4.07 7.30
CA LEU A 146 -7.09 -2.72 7.83
C LEU A 146 -6.75 -1.71 6.74
N ASP A 147 -7.52 -0.63 6.67
CA ASP A 147 -7.26 0.51 5.77
C ASP A 147 -7.01 1.78 6.59
N GLY A 148 -5.87 2.42 6.32
CA GLY A 148 -5.38 3.64 6.99
C GLY A 148 -6.06 4.95 6.58
N GLY A 149 -7.09 4.88 5.73
CA GLY A 149 -7.84 6.04 5.25
C GLY A 149 -7.40 6.47 3.86
N ASP A 150 -8.04 7.53 3.36
CA ASP A 150 -7.82 8.08 2.02
C ASP A 150 -8.10 7.06 0.91
N ALA A 151 -9.11 6.21 1.13
CA ALA A 151 -9.50 5.15 0.22
C ALA A 151 -10.67 5.53 -0.69
N LEU A 152 -11.58 6.38 -0.21
CA LEU A 152 -12.88 6.58 -0.86
C LEU A 152 -12.90 7.72 -1.88
N GLN A 153 -11.85 8.52 -1.98
CA GLN A 153 -11.75 9.73 -2.82
C GLN A 153 -10.53 9.66 -3.73
N GLY A 154 -10.59 10.29 -4.92
CA GLY A 154 -9.39 10.52 -5.75
C GLY A 154 -9.51 10.09 -7.22
N SER A 155 -10.60 9.42 -7.59
CA SER A 155 -10.88 9.00 -8.95
C SER A 155 -12.24 9.48 -9.46
N TRP A 156 -12.42 9.47 -10.78
CA TRP A 156 -13.66 9.94 -11.41
C TRP A 156 -14.89 9.12 -10.99
N THR A 157 -14.78 7.78 -10.96
CA THR A 157 -15.91 6.90 -10.58
C THR A 157 -16.30 7.12 -9.13
N SER A 158 -15.31 7.30 -8.26
CA SER A 158 -15.49 7.63 -6.85
C SER A 158 -16.18 8.98 -6.68
N LEU A 159 -15.78 10.01 -7.43
CA LEU A 159 -16.47 11.30 -7.44
C LEU A 159 -17.95 11.16 -7.89
N GLN A 160 -18.21 10.46 -9.00
CA GLN A 160 -19.57 10.29 -9.55
C GLN A 160 -20.49 9.51 -8.61
N THR A 161 -19.94 8.57 -7.86
CA THR A 161 -20.69 7.68 -6.97
C THR A 161 -20.64 8.13 -5.51
N LYS A 162 -20.00 9.27 -5.21
CA LYS A 162 -19.75 9.75 -3.84
C LYS A 162 -19.10 8.68 -2.96
N GLY A 163 -18.08 8.02 -3.49
CA GLY A 163 -17.29 6.95 -2.87
C GLY A 163 -17.98 5.58 -2.79
N GLU A 164 -19.20 5.42 -3.28
CA GLU A 164 -19.94 4.15 -3.21
C GLU A 164 -19.27 3.01 -4.00
N ASP A 165 -18.58 3.31 -5.10
CA ASP A 165 -17.79 2.31 -5.83
C ASP A 165 -16.71 1.69 -4.95
N MET A 166 -15.97 2.51 -4.21
CA MET A 166 -14.92 2.09 -3.29
C MET A 166 -15.48 1.37 -2.07
N VAL A 167 -16.61 1.83 -1.52
CA VAL A 167 -17.31 1.09 -0.44
C VAL A 167 -17.64 -0.33 -0.90
N LYS A 168 -18.14 -0.52 -2.13
CA LYS A 168 -18.42 -1.85 -2.69
C LYS A 168 -17.16 -2.70 -2.85
N VAL A 169 -16.07 -2.11 -3.34
CA VAL A 169 -14.79 -2.82 -3.50
C VAL A 169 -14.20 -3.25 -2.16
N LEU A 170 -14.14 -2.34 -1.18
CA LEU A 170 -13.64 -2.64 0.17
C LEU A 170 -14.53 -3.66 0.90
N SER A 171 -15.85 -3.60 0.68
CA SER A 171 -16.80 -4.60 1.16
C SER A 171 -16.53 -5.98 0.55
N ALA A 172 -16.30 -6.05 -0.76
CA ALA A 172 -15.97 -7.29 -1.45
C ALA A 172 -14.62 -7.86 -1.00
N LEU A 173 -13.67 -6.99 -0.65
CA LEU A 173 -12.41 -7.38 -0.01
C LEU A 173 -12.56 -7.83 1.44
N LYS A 174 -13.75 -7.75 2.03
CA LYS A 174 -13.99 -8.01 3.46
C LYS A 174 -13.03 -7.19 4.32
N LEU A 175 -12.99 -5.87 4.10
CA LEU A 175 -12.26 -4.96 4.98
C LEU A 175 -12.80 -5.09 6.42
N ASP A 176 -11.93 -5.00 7.43
CA ASP A 176 -12.35 -5.04 8.83
C ASP A 176 -12.52 -3.62 9.41
N VAL A 177 -11.59 -2.71 9.09
CA VAL A 177 -11.54 -1.34 9.61
C VAL A 177 -11.07 -0.35 8.54
N LEU A 178 -11.70 0.83 8.51
CA LEU A 178 -11.29 2.03 7.79
C LEU A 178 -11.19 3.21 8.78
N VAL A 179 -10.24 4.13 8.57
CA VAL A 179 -10.20 5.46 9.23
C VAL A 179 -10.39 6.58 8.21
N GLY A 180 -10.50 7.84 8.66
CA GLY A 180 -10.92 8.95 7.81
C GLY A 180 -9.92 10.10 7.64
N HIS A 181 -9.84 10.62 6.43
CA HIS A 181 -9.28 11.94 6.13
C HIS A 181 -9.95 12.58 4.90
N PHE A 182 -9.71 12.12 3.68
CA PHE A 182 -10.39 12.62 2.48
C PHE A 182 -11.83 12.11 2.37
N GLU A 183 -12.20 11.06 3.11
CA GLU A 183 -13.59 10.57 3.23
C GLU A 183 -14.55 11.70 3.61
N PHE A 184 -14.08 12.63 4.45
CA PHE A 184 -14.85 13.78 4.93
C PHE A 184 -15.19 14.80 3.83
N THR A 185 -14.54 14.73 2.67
CA THR A 185 -14.88 15.55 1.50
C THR A 185 -16.16 15.11 0.78
N TYR A 186 -16.84 14.06 1.25
CA TYR A 186 -18.21 13.73 0.85
C TYR A 186 -19.29 14.32 1.74
N GLY A 187 -18.89 14.96 2.85
CA GLY A 187 -19.76 15.61 3.82
C GLY A 187 -20.36 14.67 4.86
N THR A 188 -20.83 15.28 5.96
CA THR A 188 -21.37 14.62 7.16
C THR A 188 -22.33 13.48 6.83
N ASP A 189 -23.39 13.77 6.08
CA ASP A 189 -24.47 12.81 5.80
C ASP A 189 -23.94 11.55 5.10
N ARG A 190 -23.05 11.72 4.12
CA ARG A 190 -22.51 10.61 3.36
C ARG A 190 -21.55 9.77 4.20
N VAL A 191 -20.71 10.39 5.02
CA VAL A 191 -19.80 9.66 5.91
C VAL A 191 -20.56 8.89 6.99
N LEU A 192 -21.61 9.48 7.57
CA LEU A 192 -22.48 8.78 8.54
C LEU A 192 -23.24 7.63 7.88
N GLU A 193 -23.75 7.81 6.64
CA GLU A 193 -24.37 6.72 5.90
C GLU A 193 -23.39 5.54 5.70
N ILE A 194 -22.14 5.82 5.31
CA ILE A 194 -21.12 4.78 5.12
C ILE A 194 -20.80 4.10 6.44
N LYS A 195 -20.61 4.86 7.53
CA LYS A 195 -20.40 4.34 8.89
C LYS A 195 -21.50 3.35 9.29
N GLU A 196 -22.76 3.65 8.96
CA GLU A 196 -23.92 2.83 9.34
C GLU A 196 -24.14 1.61 8.45
N LYS A 197 -23.91 1.73 7.14
CA LYS A 197 -24.28 0.70 6.15
C LYS A 197 -23.12 -0.18 5.70
N ALA A 198 -21.88 0.28 5.81
CA ALA A 198 -20.73 -0.50 5.38
C ALA A 198 -20.52 -1.73 6.29
N PRO A 199 -20.08 -2.88 5.74
CA PRO A 199 -19.82 -4.08 6.54
C PRO A 199 -18.51 -4.01 7.34
N PHE A 200 -17.71 -2.96 7.15
CA PHE A 200 -16.47 -2.69 7.87
C PHE A 200 -16.68 -1.58 8.91
N ALA A 201 -15.84 -1.56 9.95
CA ALA A 201 -15.92 -0.50 10.96
C ALA A 201 -15.24 0.78 10.48
N PHE A 202 -15.92 1.92 10.60
CA PHE A 202 -15.30 3.23 10.47
C PHE A 202 -14.92 3.74 11.87
N LEU A 203 -13.62 3.85 12.15
CA LEU A 203 -13.11 4.19 13.49
C LEU A 203 -12.41 5.54 13.51
N ALA A 204 -12.70 6.36 14.52
CA ALA A 204 -11.96 7.61 14.78
C ALA A 204 -12.11 8.03 16.24
N GLN A 205 -11.03 7.94 17.01
CA GLN A 205 -11.02 8.32 18.43
C GLN A 205 -11.00 9.83 18.65
N ASN A 206 -10.55 10.59 17.65
CA ASN A 206 -10.22 12.00 17.74
C ASN A 206 -11.25 12.95 17.10
N ILE A 207 -12.40 12.45 16.63
CA ILE A 207 -13.45 13.29 16.05
C ILE A 207 -14.59 13.47 17.06
N ARG A 208 -14.91 14.73 17.36
CA ARG A 208 -15.88 15.12 18.38
C ARG A 208 -16.84 16.16 17.85
N SER A 209 -18.06 16.18 18.37
CA SER A 209 -19.02 17.23 18.05
C SER A 209 -18.51 18.58 18.55
N VAL A 210 -18.69 19.64 17.76
CA VAL A 210 -18.24 20.99 18.12
C VAL A 210 -18.94 21.49 19.39
N GLU A 211 -20.26 21.30 19.48
CA GLU A 211 -21.08 21.84 20.56
C GLU A 211 -20.84 21.16 21.92
N TRP A 212 -20.83 19.82 21.94
CA TRP A 212 -20.83 19.03 23.18
C TRP A 212 -19.55 18.23 23.42
N GLN A 213 -18.61 18.25 22.47
CA GLN A 213 -17.36 17.47 22.52
C GLN A 213 -17.60 15.96 22.63
N GLU A 214 -18.73 15.48 22.12
CA GLU A 214 -19.12 14.07 22.16
C GLU A 214 -18.47 13.29 21.03
N PRO A 215 -18.05 12.02 21.25
CA PRO A 215 -17.50 11.19 20.18
C PRO A 215 -18.51 10.99 19.04
N VAL A 216 -18.08 11.25 17.80
CA VAL A 216 -18.92 11.03 16.60
C VAL A 216 -18.81 9.59 16.10
N PHE A 217 -17.63 8.99 16.25
CA PHE A 217 -17.30 7.64 15.81
C PHE A 217 -16.86 6.77 16.98
N GLU A 218 -16.91 5.46 16.79
CA GLU A 218 -16.29 4.53 17.74
C GLU A 218 -14.76 4.73 17.71
N ALA A 219 -14.16 4.81 18.90
CA ALA A 219 -12.72 5.00 19.02
C ALA A 219 -11.92 3.73 18.66
N ARG A 220 -12.51 2.55 18.89
CA ARG A 220 -11.85 1.25 18.73
C ARG A 220 -12.85 0.12 18.49
N LYS A 221 -12.37 -0.96 17.91
CA LYS A 221 -13.08 -2.24 17.81
C LYS A 221 -12.21 -3.40 18.30
N MET A 222 -12.81 -4.34 19.02
CA MET A 222 -12.15 -5.56 19.46
C MET A 222 -12.35 -6.67 18.44
N PHE A 223 -11.29 -7.42 18.16
CA PHE A 223 -11.30 -8.60 17.32
C PHE A 223 -10.71 -9.77 18.08
N GLU A 224 -11.15 -10.98 17.75
CA GLU A 224 -10.49 -12.22 18.16
C GLU A 224 -10.06 -12.97 16.90
N LYS A 225 -8.75 -13.14 16.73
CA LYS A 225 -8.15 -13.77 15.55
C LYS A 225 -6.98 -14.64 15.96
N GLY A 226 -6.89 -15.85 15.42
CA GLY A 226 -5.78 -16.77 15.73
C GLY A 226 -5.53 -16.98 17.23
N GLY A 227 -6.60 -16.98 18.04
CA GLY A 227 -6.53 -17.10 19.50
C GLY A 227 -6.06 -15.85 20.26
N ALA A 228 -5.83 -14.73 19.57
CA ALA A 228 -5.44 -13.45 20.17
C ALA A 228 -6.62 -12.48 20.19
N LYS A 229 -6.75 -11.72 21.29
CA LYS A 229 -7.64 -10.56 21.39
C LYS A 229 -6.89 -9.30 20.95
N ILE A 230 -7.43 -8.60 19.97
CA ILE A 230 -6.78 -7.47 19.28
C ILE A 230 -7.69 -6.25 19.39
N ALA A 231 -7.16 -5.15 19.92
CA ALA A 231 -7.82 -3.86 19.87
C ALA A 231 -7.29 -3.05 18.69
N VAL A 232 -8.16 -2.67 17.74
CA VAL A 232 -7.82 -1.71 16.69
C VAL A 232 -8.37 -0.36 17.09
N ILE A 233 -7.50 0.64 17.23
CA ILE A 233 -7.84 2.02 17.59
C ILE A 233 -7.76 2.88 16.33
N GLY A 234 -8.85 3.57 16.01
CA GLY A 234 -8.90 4.44 14.83
C GLY A 234 -8.41 5.84 15.12
N GLN A 235 -7.62 6.40 14.23
CA GLN A 235 -7.16 7.78 14.28
C GLN A 235 -7.44 8.42 12.92
N ALA A 236 -8.39 9.35 12.87
CA ALA A 236 -8.60 10.19 11.70
C ALA A 236 -7.54 11.28 11.63
N PHE A 237 -7.34 11.87 10.45
CA PHE A 237 -6.40 12.97 10.29
C PHE A 237 -6.78 14.16 11.20
N PRO A 238 -5.88 14.64 12.08
CA PRO A 238 -6.25 15.61 13.13
C PRO A 238 -6.64 17.00 12.63
N ARG A 239 -6.28 17.35 11.38
CA ARG A 239 -6.49 18.71 10.83
C ARG A 239 -7.54 18.75 9.73
N THR A 240 -8.45 17.78 9.70
CA THR A 240 -9.52 17.70 8.70
C THR A 240 -10.28 19.02 8.51
N PRO A 241 -10.70 19.76 9.56
CA PRO A 241 -11.43 21.02 9.35
C PRO A 241 -10.62 22.16 8.70
N ILE A 242 -9.29 22.02 8.63
CA ILE A 242 -8.37 22.97 7.99
C ILE A 242 -7.99 22.50 6.58
N SER A 243 -7.78 21.19 6.39
CA SER A 243 -7.39 20.61 5.11
C SER A 243 -8.55 20.37 4.15
N ASN A 244 -9.77 20.20 4.67
CA ASN A 244 -10.99 19.95 3.89
C ASN A 244 -11.99 21.11 4.04
N PRO A 245 -12.94 21.28 3.10
CA PRO A 245 -13.92 22.35 3.18
C PRO A 245 -14.81 22.20 4.43
N ARG A 246 -14.60 23.04 5.44
CA ARG A 246 -15.27 22.96 6.75
C ARG A 246 -16.80 22.92 6.68
N TRP A 247 -17.39 23.60 5.69
CA TRP A 247 -18.85 23.62 5.49
C TRP A 247 -19.44 22.25 5.14
N MET A 248 -18.62 21.27 4.74
CA MET A 248 -19.06 19.89 4.48
C MET A 248 -19.19 19.06 5.76
N ILE A 249 -18.49 19.46 6.82
CA ILE A 249 -18.44 18.80 8.14
C ILE A 249 -18.57 19.85 9.25
N PRO A 250 -19.63 20.67 9.27
CA PRO A 250 -19.71 21.86 10.12
C PRO A 250 -19.67 21.56 11.63
N ASP A 251 -20.07 20.34 12.02
CA ASP A 251 -20.26 19.93 13.40
C ASP A 251 -19.09 19.09 13.97
N TRP A 252 -18.00 18.89 13.20
CA TRP A 252 -16.87 17.99 13.55
C TRP A 252 -15.51 18.70 13.63
#